data_AF-A0A1V5KAV0-F1
#
_entry.id   AF-A0A1V5KAV0-F1
#
_cell.length_a   1.000
_cell.length_b   1.000
_cell.length_c   1.000
_cell.angle_alpha   90.00
_cell.angle_beta   90.00
_cell.angle_gamma   90.00
#
_symmetry.space_group_name_H-M   'P 1'
#
loop_
_entity.id
_entity.type
_entity.pdbx_description
1 polymer ?
#
loop_
_entity_poly.entity_id
_entity_poly.type
_entity_poly.pdbx_seq_one_letter_code
_entity_poly.pdbx_strand_id
1 'polypeptide(L)'
;MSDPFNMENVAAMAGLPQQGHNSVPALPNTRRTGVKRTFTNGRPVAAGANKESVTVGNARTAATDSFGNATAGAFGTAAAGSFGTATAGDNGYAVSRDYGLSVSGERGVSVVGLGGIAAAGVGGVLVFETYQPGGGGDVKSFGVDGETVKADTPYKLDYRKNLVEATDEVWQGGA
;
A
#
# COMPACT_ATOMS: atom_id res chain seq x y z
N MET A 1 4.91 -61.62 -45.70
CA MET A 1 5.34 -61.80 -44.31
C MET A 1 6.84 -61.59 -44.23
N SER A 2 7.27 -60.56 -43.50
CA SER A 2 8.66 -60.34 -43.08
C SER A 2 8.62 -59.47 -41.81
N ASP A 3 9.46 -59.84 -40.85
CA ASP A 3 9.38 -59.66 -39.39
C ASP A 3 9.21 -58.24 -38.82
N PRO A 4 8.60 -58.10 -37.61
CA PRO A 4 8.32 -56.82 -36.94
C PRO A 4 9.40 -56.32 -35.95
N PHE A 5 10.66 -56.77 -36.05
CA PHE A 5 11.75 -56.34 -35.14
C PHE A 5 13.00 -55.89 -35.89
N ASN A 6 12.90 -54.79 -36.63
CA ASN A 6 14.08 -54.00 -37.01
C ASN A 6 13.99 -52.60 -36.40
N MET A 7 15.10 -52.21 -35.78
CA MET A 7 15.22 -51.20 -34.74
C MET A 7 15.70 -49.88 -35.36
N GLU A 8 14.80 -49.13 -36.00
CA GLU A 8 14.98 -47.70 -36.24
C GLU A 8 13.70 -46.98 -35.84
N ASN A 9 13.51 -46.89 -34.52
CA ASN A 9 12.38 -46.20 -33.92
C ASN A 9 12.91 -45.29 -32.82
N VAL A 10 13.39 -44.10 -33.19
CA VAL A 10 13.42 -42.94 -32.30
C VAL A 10 12.93 -41.72 -33.09
N ALA A 11 11.71 -41.31 -32.76
CA ALA A 11 11.12 -39.99 -32.98
C ALA A 11 10.70 -39.58 -34.41
N ALA A 12 9.66 -40.25 -34.92
CA ALA A 12 8.78 -39.66 -35.93
C ALA A 12 7.88 -38.58 -35.29
N MET A 13 8.17 -37.32 -35.62
CA MET A 13 7.22 -36.25 -35.98
C MET A 13 5.93 -36.09 -35.14
N ALA A 14 6.08 -35.69 -33.87
CA ALA A 14 5.04 -34.96 -33.15
C ALA A 14 5.71 -33.87 -32.30
N GLY A 15 5.85 -32.66 -32.86
CA GLY A 15 6.54 -31.57 -32.18
C GLY A 15 6.18 -30.22 -32.78
N LEU A 16 5.47 -29.43 -31.97
CA LEU A 16 5.12 -28.02 -32.13
C LEU A 16 6.25 -27.19 -32.76
N PRO A 17 5.96 -26.10 -33.51
CA PRO A 17 7.01 -25.19 -33.94
C PRO A 17 7.74 -24.63 -32.72
N GLN A 18 9.01 -24.99 -32.57
CA GLN A 18 9.91 -24.34 -31.63
C GLN A 18 10.05 -22.88 -32.07
N GLN A 19 9.40 -21.97 -31.33
CA GLN A 19 9.69 -20.56 -31.43
C GLN A 19 11.13 -20.35 -30.98
N GLY A 20 11.98 -19.99 -31.93
CA GLY A 20 13.36 -19.63 -31.67
C GLY A 20 13.42 -18.58 -30.57
N HIS A 21 14.29 -18.83 -29.59
CA HIS A 21 14.70 -17.83 -28.62
C HIS A 21 15.48 -16.74 -29.38
N ASN A 22 14.75 -15.84 -30.02
CA ASN A 22 15.30 -14.62 -30.57
C ASN A 22 15.82 -13.81 -29.39
N SER A 23 17.12 -13.55 -29.38
CA SER A 23 17.77 -12.64 -28.45
C SER A 23 16.98 -11.34 -28.41
N VAL A 24 16.36 -11.08 -27.26
CA VAL A 24 15.61 -9.84 -27.03
C VAL A 24 16.59 -8.68 -27.21
N PRO A 25 16.34 -7.71 -28.10
CA PRO A 25 17.21 -6.55 -28.21
C PRO A 25 17.25 -5.87 -26.83
N ALA A 26 18.45 -5.55 -26.34
CA ALA A 26 18.60 -4.80 -25.10
C ALA A 26 17.80 -3.50 -25.22
N LEU A 27 16.69 -3.41 -24.47
CA LEU A 27 15.87 -2.22 -24.43
C LEU A 27 16.72 -1.05 -23.91
N PRO A 28 16.63 0.14 -24.51
CA PRO A 28 17.37 1.30 -24.04
C PRO A 28 17.02 1.56 -22.58
N ASN A 29 18.04 1.86 -21.77
CA ASN A 29 17.98 2.13 -20.34
C ASN A 29 17.00 3.27 -20.04
N THR A 30 15.73 2.92 -19.97
CA THR A 30 14.64 3.77 -19.55
C THR A 30 14.61 3.63 -18.04
N ARG A 31 15.04 4.68 -17.33
CA ARG A 31 14.79 4.81 -15.90
C ARG A 31 13.32 4.46 -15.68
N ARG A 32 13.06 3.36 -14.98
CA ARG A 32 11.72 2.85 -14.67
C ARG A 32 11.07 3.79 -13.66
N THR A 33 10.67 4.97 -14.12
CA THR A 33 9.95 5.96 -13.33
C THR A 33 8.47 5.61 -13.45
N GLY A 34 7.89 5.02 -12.41
CA GLY A 34 6.44 4.88 -12.23
C GLY A 34 5.75 3.84 -13.11
N VAL A 35 5.87 2.55 -12.79
CA VAL A 35 4.92 1.54 -13.31
C VAL A 35 3.72 1.47 -12.37
N LYS A 36 2.60 2.06 -12.76
CA LYS A 36 1.29 1.86 -12.11
C LYS A 36 0.82 0.43 -12.40
N ARG A 37 1.24 -0.53 -11.57
CA ARG A 37 0.83 -1.93 -11.69
C ARG A 37 -0.61 -2.08 -11.19
N THR A 38 -1.58 -2.01 -12.10
CA THR A 38 -2.97 -2.37 -11.80
C THR A 38 -3.14 -3.85 -12.15
N PHE A 39 -3.37 -4.71 -11.14
CA PHE A 39 -3.73 -6.11 -11.40
C PHE A 39 -5.03 -6.48 -10.68
N THR A 40 -5.92 -7.10 -11.45
CA THR A 40 -7.34 -7.33 -11.18
C THR A 40 -7.56 -8.66 -10.43
N ASN A 41 -8.77 -8.84 -9.86
CA ASN A 41 -9.37 -10.12 -9.41
C ASN A 41 -9.34 -10.42 -7.89
N GLY A 42 -9.60 -9.43 -7.03
CA GLY A 42 -9.89 -9.66 -5.60
C GLY A 42 -8.71 -10.18 -4.77
N ARG A 43 -7.50 -10.23 -5.34
CA ARG A 43 -6.25 -10.49 -4.61
C ARG A 43 -5.61 -9.14 -4.24
N PRO A 44 -5.04 -9.00 -3.02
CA PRO A 44 -4.36 -7.77 -2.64
C PRO A 44 -3.24 -7.47 -3.63
N VAL A 45 -3.25 -6.25 -4.20
CA VAL A 45 -2.16 -5.81 -5.08
C VAL A 45 -1.01 -5.39 -4.19
N ALA A 46 -0.04 -6.27 -3.97
CA ALA A 46 1.18 -5.96 -3.23
C ALA A 46 2.22 -5.38 -4.19
N ALA A 47 2.71 -4.17 -3.92
CA ALA A 47 3.97 -3.71 -4.50
C ALA A 47 5.17 -4.26 -3.72
N GLY A 48 6.26 -4.55 -4.44
CA GLY A 48 7.49 -5.04 -3.83
C GLY A 48 8.30 -3.90 -3.19
N ALA A 49 9.46 -4.25 -2.63
CA ALA A 49 10.26 -3.47 -1.67
C ALA A 49 10.93 -2.17 -2.16
N ASN A 50 10.36 -1.49 -3.14
CA ASN A 50 10.83 -0.23 -3.71
C ASN A 50 9.68 0.79 -3.69
N LYS A 51 9.97 2.10 -3.81
CA LYS A 51 9.01 3.24 -3.79
C LYS A 51 7.90 3.13 -4.86
N GLU A 52 7.07 2.12 -4.75
CA GLU A 52 6.09 1.69 -5.71
C GLU A 52 4.72 2.18 -5.21
N SER A 53 3.94 2.70 -6.14
CA SER A 53 2.57 3.11 -5.87
C SER A 53 1.62 2.05 -6.42
N VAL A 54 0.66 1.65 -5.59
CA VAL A 54 -0.43 0.76 -5.94
C VAL A 54 -1.72 1.55 -5.86
N THR A 55 -2.50 1.54 -6.95
CA THR A 55 -3.84 2.10 -6.96
C THR A 55 -4.83 1.03 -7.38
N VAL A 56 -5.86 0.82 -6.57
CA VAL A 56 -6.97 -0.08 -6.87
C VAL A 56 -8.30 0.69 -6.84
N GLY A 57 -9.34 0.14 -7.47
CA GLY A 57 -10.67 0.73 -7.46
C GLY A 57 -11.42 0.52 -6.13
N ASN A 58 -12.72 0.81 -6.13
CA ASN A 58 -13.61 0.62 -4.98
C ASN A 58 -13.66 -0.84 -4.51
N ALA A 59 -13.90 -1.04 -3.22
CA ALA A 59 -14.04 -2.34 -2.56
C ALA A 59 -12.87 -3.30 -2.84
N ARG A 60 -11.65 -2.75 -2.98
CA ARG A 60 -10.43 -3.52 -3.23
C ARG A 60 -9.33 -3.16 -2.24
N THR A 61 -8.34 -4.04 -2.18
CA THR A 61 -7.17 -3.89 -1.29
C THR A 61 -5.93 -3.51 -2.09
N ALA A 62 -5.33 -2.37 -1.73
CA ALA A 62 -4.01 -1.95 -2.16
C ALA A 62 -3.02 -2.18 -1.00
N ALA A 63 -1.88 -2.80 -1.28
CA ALA A 63 -0.82 -2.99 -0.29
C ALA A 63 0.54 -2.61 -0.87
N THR A 64 1.38 -1.96 -0.06
CA THR A 64 2.77 -1.69 -0.42
C THR A 64 3.69 -1.94 0.77
N ASP A 65 4.96 -2.16 0.48
CA ASP A 65 6.00 -2.25 1.50
C ASP A 65 6.37 -0.85 2.08
N SER A 66 7.48 -0.77 2.81
CA SER A 66 8.01 0.48 3.38
C SER A 66 8.22 1.55 2.30
N PHE A 67 7.93 2.81 2.63
CA PHE A 67 7.99 3.96 1.72
C PHE A 67 7.06 3.90 0.50
N GLY A 68 6.21 2.88 0.40
CA GLY A 68 5.26 2.72 -0.70
C GLY A 68 4.02 3.60 -0.53
N ASN A 69 3.26 3.75 -1.63
CA ASN A 69 2.01 4.52 -1.64
C ASN A 69 0.84 3.62 -2.06
N ALA A 70 -0.02 3.26 -1.11
CA ALA A 70 -1.21 2.45 -1.36
C ALA A 70 -2.45 3.34 -1.46
N THR A 71 -3.21 3.21 -2.54
CA THR A 71 -4.47 3.93 -2.74
C THR A 71 -5.60 2.96 -3.10
N ALA A 72 -6.70 3.00 -2.36
CA ALA A 72 -7.91 2.24 -2.64
C ALA A 72 -9.13 3.17 -2.72
N GLY A 73 -10.12 2.79 -3.52
CA GLY A 73 -11.37 3.55 -3.64
C GLY A 73 -12.30 3.40 -2.43
N ALA A 74 -13.55 3.83 -2.58
CA ALA A 74 -14.58 3.70 -1.54
C ALA A 74 -14.77 2.24 -1.10
N PHE A 75 -15.02 2.01 0.19
CA PHE A 75 -15.07 0.68 0.83
C PHE A 75 -13.78 -0.14 0.66
N GLY A 76 -12.69 0.50 0.21
CA GLY A 76 -11.41 -0.15 -0.04
C GLY A 76 -10.53 -0.20 1.20
N THR A 77 -9.45 -0.97 1.10
CA THR A 77 -8.41 -1.05 2.12
C THR A 77 -7.08 -0.67 1.50
N ALA A 78 -6.39 0.31 2.08
CA ALA A 78 -5.04 0.68 1.69
C ALA A 78 -4.09 0.39 2.86
N ALA A 79 -3.02 -0.37 2.60
CA ALA A 79 -2.01 -0.71 3.59
C ALA A 79 -0.60 -0.35 3.08
N ALA A 80 0.16 0.42 3.86
CA ALA A 80 1.53 0.78 3.54
C ALA A 80 2.47 0.48 4.72
N GLY A 81 3.74 0.19 4.42
CA GLY A 81 4.77 -0.02 5.44
C GLY A 81 5.21 1.27 6.14
N SER A 82 6.33 1.21 6.87
CA SER A 82 6.90 2.37 7.58
C SER A 82 7.27 3.47 6.59
N PHE A 83 7.03 4.72 6.97
CA PHE A 83 7.18 5.90 6.09
C PHE A 83 6.34 5.85 4.80
N GLY A 84 5.41 4.91 4.70
CA GLY A 84 4.51 4.76 3.56
C GLY A 84 3.25 5.61 3.72
N THR A 85 2.56 5.84 2.60
CA THR A 85 1.28 6.53 2.57
C THR A 85 0.16 5.56 2.21
N ALA A 86 -0.88 5.48 3.03
CA ALA A 86 -2.09 4.73 2.75
C ALA A 86 -3.27 5.70 2.58
N THR A 87 -4.02 5.56 1.49
CA THR A 87 -5.19 6.40 1.19
C THR A 87 -6.37 5.52 0.80
N ALA A 88 -7.47 5.61 1.53
CA ALA A 88 -8.71 4.91 1.22
C ALA A 88 -9.87 5.90 1.02
N GLY A 89 -10.82 5.58 0.16
CA GLY A 89 -12.03 6.40 -0.02
C GLY A 89 -13.02 6.29 1.15
N ASP A 90 -14.24 6.79 0.94
CA ASP A 90 -15.31 6.76 1.95
C ASP A 90 -15.61 5.34 2.43
N ASN A 91 -15.87 5.20 3.74
CA ASN A 91 -16.02 3.93 4.45
C ASN A 91 -14.83 2.98 4.24
N GLY A 92 -13.67 3.52 3.85
CA GLY A 92 -12.46 2.79 3.60
C GLY A 92 -11.55 2.72 4.82
N TYR A 93 -10.59 1.80 4.77
CA TYR A 93 -9.60 1.57 5.82
C TYR A 93 -8.21 1.90 5.29
N ALA A 94 -7.55 2.91 5.87
CA ALA A 94 -6.18 3.28 5.56
C ALA A 94 -5.27 2.90 6.74
N VAL A 95 -4.22 2.13 6.47
CA VAL A 95 -3.28 1.66 7.49
C VAL A 95 -1.85 1.91 7.04
N SER A 96 -1.08 2.64 7.83
CA SER A 96 0.36 2.84 7.64
C SER A 96 1.11 2.54 8.93
N ARG A 97 2.36 2.09 8.83
CA ARG A 97 3.18 1.85 10.03
C ARG A 97 3.86 3.13 10.53
N ASP A 98 4.88 2.97 11.37
CA ASP A 98 5.64 4.05 11.99
C ASP A 98 6.06 5.12 10.98
N TYR A 99 5.90 6.38 11.39
CA TYR A 99 6.20 7.56 10.59
C TYR A 99 5.48 7.61 9.24
N GLY A 100 4.43 6.79 9.06
CA GLY A 100 3.60 6.77 7.86
C GLY A 100 2.45 7.78 7.92
N LEU A 101 1.78 7.94 6.78
CA LEU A 101 0.59 8.76 6.62
C LEU A 101 -0.60 7.87 6.26
N SER A 102 -1.70 7.97 7.00
CA SER A 102 -2.96 7.30 6.66
C SER A 102 -4.10 8.30 6.51
N VAL A 103 -4.77 8.25 5.36
CA VAL A 103 -5.89 9.13 5.02
C VAL A 103 -7.09 8.29 4.58
N SER A 104 -8.25 8.51 5.18
CA SER A 104 -9.50 7.85 4.78
C SER A 104 -10.61 8.87 4.53
N GLY A 105 -11.62 8.50 3.73
CA GLY A 105 -12.75 9.38 3.44
C GLY A 105 -13.78 9.46 4.59
N GLU A 106 -15.00 9.89 4.26
CA GLU A 106 -16.10 9.95 5.23
C GLU A 106 -16.36 8.58 5.86
N ARG A 107 -16.59 8.55 7.17
CA ARG A 107 -16.80 7.30 7.94
C ARG A 107 -15.68 6.27 7.75
N GLY A 108 -14.50 6.70 7.30
CA GLY A 108 -13.33 5.86 7.14
C GLY A 108 -12.56 5.67 8.44
N VAL A 109 -11.62 4.72 8.43
CA VAL A 109 -10.71 4.50 9.55
C VAL A 109 -9.27 4.66 9.08
N SER A 110 -8.52 5.52 9.76
CA SER A 110 -7.10 5.75 9.51
C SER A 110 -6.27 5.29 10.71
N VAL A 111 -5.40 4.30 10.50
CA VAL A 111 -4.57 3.70 11.55
C VAL A 111 -3.10 3.96 11.26
N VAL A 112 -2.38 4.52 12.24
CA VAL A 112 -0.94 4.78 12.12
C VAL A 112 -0.14 4.25 13.30
N GLY A 113 1.12 3.89 13.00
CA GLY A 113 2.13 3.54 13.99
C GLY A 113 2.73 4.76 14.72
N LEU A 114 3.83 4.53 15.43
CA LEU A 114 4.52 5.56 16.21
C LEU A 114 4.98 6.72 15.31
N GLY A 115 4.68 7.95 15.71
CA GLY A 115 5.08 9.16 14.97
C GLY A 115 4.38 9.32 13.61
N GLY A 116 3.36 8.50 13.33
CA GLY A 116 2.55 8.62 12.12
C GLY A 116 1.54 9.76 12.18
N ILE A 117 0.98 10.06 11.01
CA ILE A 117 -0.02 11.12 10.80
C ILE A 117 -1.29 10.48 10.27
N ALA A 118 -2.44 10.78 10.88
CA ALA A 118 -3.73 10.26 10.45
C ALA A 118 -4.69 11.40 10.09
N ALA A 119 -5.45 11.24 9.02
CA ALA A 119 -6.57 12.10 8.67
C ALA A 119 -7.78 11.25 8.25
N ALA A 120 -8.99 11.71 8.52
CA ALA A 120 -10.21 11.08 8.05
C ALA A 120 -11.31 12.12 7.81
N GLY A 121 -12.28 11.79 6.95
CA GLY A 121 -13.47 12.60 6.76
C GLY A 121 -14.43 12.53 7.97
N VAL A 122 -15.49 13.33 7.94
CA VAL A 122 -16.50 13.37 9.02
C VAL A 122 -17.09 11.99 9.31
N GLY A 123 -17.31 11.70 10.59
CA GLY A 123 -17.75 10.40 11.10
C GLY A 123 -16.69 9.31 11.01
N GLY A 124 -15.47 9.63 10.58
CA GLY A 124 -14.34 8.71 10.56
C GLY A 124 -13.68 8.53 11.92
N VAL A 125 -12.67 7.66 11.99
CA VAL A 125 -11.90 7.38 13.20
C VAL A 125 -10.40 7.43 12.90
N LEU A 126 -9.67 8.17 13.72
CA LEU A 126 -8.21 8.17 13.74
C LEU A 126 -7.74 7.22 14.84
N VAL A 127 -6.77 6.37 14.54
CA VAL A 127 -6.20 5.40 15.47
C VAL A 127 -4.68 5.49 15.45
N PHE A 128 -4.09 5.64 16.62
CA PHE A 128 -2.65 5.81 16.81
C PHE A 128 -2.11 4.75 17.74
N GLU A 129 -1.11 4.00 17.27
CA GLU A 129 -0.30 3.14 18.14
C GLU A 129 0.61 4.01 19.01
N THR A 130 0.73 3.67 20.29
CA THR A 130 1.57 4.35 21.26
C THR A 130 2.47 3.35 21.96
N TYR A 131 3.69 3.79 22.26
CA TYR A 131 4.65 3.00 23.02
C TYR A 131 4.41 3.15 24.53
N GLN A 132 4.44 2.04 25.27
CA GLN A 132 4.54 2.04 26.72
C GLN A 132 5.92 1.50 27.17
N PRO A 133 6.64 2.21 28.07
CA PRO A 133 7.88 1.69 28.63
C PRO A 133 7.59 0.44 29.47
N GLY A 134 8.29 -0.67 29.18
CA GLY A 134 8.08 -1.98 29.83
C GLY A 134 7.60 -3.08 28.89
N GLY A 135 7.30 -2.75 27.62
CA GLY A 135 6.88 -3.72 26.62
C GLY A 135 5.36 -3.87 26.59
N GLY A 136 4.73 -3.15 25.65
CA GLY A 136 3.29 -3.18 25.40
C GLY A 136 2.92 -2.05 24.46
N GLY A 137 2.26 -2.38 23.34
CA GLY A 137 1.65 -1.39 22.46
C GLY A 137 0.26 -1.03 23.00
N ASP A 138 -0.01 0.26 23.14
CA ASP A 138 -1.33 0.78 23.52
C ASP A 138 -1.87 1.63 22.40
N VAL A 139 -3.18 1.81 22.32
CA VAL A 139 -3.83 2.44 21.18
C VAL A 139 -4.68 3.59 21.64
N LYS A 140 -4.56 4.74 20.98
CA LYS A 140 -5.49 5.86 21.15
C LYS A 140 -6.34 6.01 19.91
N SER A 141 -7.63 6.27 20.10
CA SER A 141 -8.55 6.53 19.00
C SER A 141 -9.35 7.80 19.23
N PHE A 142 -9.70 8.47 18.14
CA PHE A 142 -10.42 9.73 18.12
C PHE A 142 -11.45 9.69 17.00
N GLY A 143 -12.72 9.94 17.33
CA GLY A 143 -13.76 10.12 16.32
C GLY A 143 -13.66 11.50 15.69
N VAL A 144 -13.85 11.57 14.38
CA VAL A 144 -13.89 12.83 13.62
C VAL A 144 -15.31 13.36 13.61
N ASP A 145 -15.60 14.31 14.49
CA ASP A 145 -16.93 14.95 14.61
C ASP A 145 -17.09 16.18 13.71
N GLY A 146 -15.98 16.72 13.17
CA GLY A 146 -15.97 17.95 12.37
C GLY A 146 -15.92 19.24 13.20
N GLU A 147 -15.98 19.15 14.53
CA GLU A 147 -15.96 20.30 15.45
C GLU A 147 -14.70 20.29 16.34
N THR A 148 -14.53 19.25 17.15
CA THR A 148 -13.37 19.09 18.04
C THR A 148 -12.21 18.43 17.32
N VAL A 149 -12.52 17.45 16.47
CA VAL A 149 -11.59 16.82 15.54
C VAL A 149 -12.08 17.13 14.13
N LYS A 150 -11.39 18.04 13.47
CA LYS A 150 -11.76 18.55 12.15
C LYS A 150 -11.65 17.45 11.10
N ALA A 151 -12.64 17.39 10.21
CA ALA A 151 -12.59 16.52 9.05
C ALA A 151 -11.43 16.92 8.12
N ASP A 152 -10.90 15.92 7.42
CA ASP A 152 -9.86 16.06 6.38
C ASP A 152 -8.60 16.81 6.86
N THR A 153 -8.40 16.86 8.16
CA THR A 153 -7.28 17.54 8.81
C THR A 153 -6.28 16.50 9.31
N PRO A 154 -4.98 16.63 9.00
CA PRO A 154 -3.98 15.71 9.49
C PRO A 154 -3.70 15.95 10.98
N TYR A 155 -3.67 14.87 11.74
CA TYR A 155 -3.35 14.87 13.18
C TYR A 155 -2.21 13.91 13.50
N LYS A 156 -1.50 14.20 14.59
CA LYS A 156 -0.48 13.33 15.20
C LYS A 156 -0.63 13.34 16.72
N LEU A 157 0.07 12.42 17.38
CA LEU A 157 0.25 12.48 18.83
C LEU A 157 1.52 13.24 19.20
N ASP A 158 1.42 14.15 20.18
CA ASP A 158 2.58 14.76 20.81
C ASP A 158 3.31 13.78 21.76
N TYR A 159 4.42 14.21 22.36
CA TYR A 159 5.20 13.41 23.33
C TYR A 159 4.41 13.01 24.59
N ARG A 160 3.32 13.74 24.89
CA ARG A 160 2.40 13.47 26.01
C ARG A 160 1.21 12.61 25.56
N LYS A 161 1.20 12.16 24.31
CA LYS A 161 0.13 11.37 23.68
C LYS A 161 -1.19 12.15 23.56
N ASN A 162 -1.14 13.47 23.43
CA ASN A 162 -2.30 14.30 23.09
C ASN A 162 -2.42 14.43 21.58
N LEU A 163 -3.67 14.45 21.09
CA LEU A 163 -3.94 14.70 19.68
C LEU A 163 -3.66 16.17 19.35
N VAL A 164 -2.83 16.41 18.35
CA VAL A 164 -2.48 17.74 17.85
C VAL A 164 -2.56 17.76 16.34
N GLU A 165 -3.02 18.88 15.77
CA GLU A 165 -3.01 19.08 14.32
C GLU A 165 -1.56 19.00 13.83
N ALA A 166 -1.33 18.22 12.78
CA ALA A 166 -0.06 18.19 12.08
C ALA A 166 -0.02 19.37 11.10
N THR A 167 0.07 20.58 11.64
CA THR A 167 0.39 21.78 10.87
C THR A 167 1.90 21.78 10.54
N ASP A 168 2.29 22.47 9.46
CA ASP A 168 3.68 22.57 8.97
C ASP A 168 4.67 23.22 9.97
N GLU A 169 4.23 23.65 11.15
CA GLU A 169 5.07 24.28 12.15
C GLU A 169 5.72 23.28 13.11
N VAL A 170 6.65 22.45 12.61
CA VAL A 170 7.97 22.21 13.24
C VAL A 170 8.95 21.67 12.18
N TRP A 171 9.22 22.46 11.14
CA TRP A 171 10.52 22.43 10.46
C TRP A 171 11.15 23.82 10.57
N GLN A 172 11.57 24.21 11.77
CA GLN A 172 12.49 25.34 11.98
C GLN A 172 13.92 24.88 11.62
N GLY A 173 14.13 24.54 10.35
CA GLY A 173 15.38 24.01 9.83
C GLY A 173 15.90 24.84 8.66
N GLY A 174 16.53 25.96 8.98
CA GLY A 174 17.52 26.64 8.14
C GLY A 174 16.97 27.61 7.09
N ALA A 175 17.02 28.90 7.41
CA ALA A 175 17.21 29.95 6.41
C ALA A 175 18.71 30.08 6.09
#